data_AF-A0A7M2GDS3-F1
#
_entry.id   AF-A0A7M2GDS3-F1
#
_cell.length_a   1.000
_cell.length_b   1.000
_cell.length_c   1.000
_cell.angle_alpha   90.00
_cell.angle_beta   90.00
_cell.angle_gamma   90.00
#
_symmetry.space_group_name_H-M   'P 1'
#
loop_
_entity.id
_entity.type
_entity.pdbx_description
1 polymer ?
#
loop_
_entity_poly.entity_id
_entity_poly.type
_entity_poly.pdbx_seq_one_letter_code
_entity_poly.pdbx_strand_id
1 'polypeptide(L)'
;MMMSAPVGNKCPGDAMHLTVDDYESFVLNGQRGDRSIQTVGKSGFLVCGPYRACKAGVYTVAVLGEVENSGASAIVDVVCNSGLHEFVKTDITAQAGPGLITIFSLNIPQDVSDLEIRLTVADDTRLKFQGVRIHGRDVDRDYAILNKSYANDAHWSVILFGSYLSYVKPEVPFYLVIPRRDEALFDRLFDSASVTGFIERLPIILYEDWVLEKTGNVPPAYFDGWHVQQVVKLAFSKLGLSRHYLTCDSAQFFTQPFDFGTALFRDGVLCTTARPLDRQEINQHFIDTGEQCWLRGNLVSAGVAFDAIDEHFSARLNPLKYHYIGCNGIFDSDICLSLESRAADFGYTNLCGLIAVSPYEFAWYGAFVTYCHPELFKPIEPCILRPIIEPDQLLDGAAPTGEDGYFGYLFQKPACDTLQPMQTYLACLAA
;
A
#
# COMPACT_ATOMS: atom_id res chain seq x y z
N MET A 1 -43.98 23.86 3.90
CA MET A 1 -42.52 23.65 3.99
C MET A 1 -42.05 23.14 2.64
N MET A 2 -41.39 23.98 1.85
CA MET A 2 -40.80 23.57 0.57
C MET A 2 -39.46 22.88 0.88
N MET A 3 -39.36 21.59 0.55
CA MET A 3 -38.06 20.91 0.49
C MET A 3 -37.31 21.46 -0.72
N SER A 4 -36.15 22.06 -0.47
CA SER A 4 -35.22 22.51 -1.50
C SER A 4 -34.80 21.34 -2.39
N ALA A 5 -34.76 21.58 -3.71
CA ALA A 5 -34.39 20.58 -4.70
C ALA A 5 -32.96 20.05 -4.46
N PRO A 6 -32.69 18.77 -4.77
CA PRO A 6 -31.37 18.19 -4.62
C PRO A 6 -30.40 18.85 -5.62
N VAL A 7 -29.29 19.35 -5.07
CA VAL A 7 -28.17 19.93 -5.81
C VAL A 7 -27.65 18.92 -6.84
N GLY A 8 -27.43 19.40 -8.06
CA GLY A 8 -27.31 18.61 -9.29
C GLY A 8 -26.20 17.56 -9.35
N ASN A 9 -26.48 16.58 -10.22
CA ASN A 9 -25.58 15.51 -10.66
C ASN A 9 -24.23 16.06 -11.13
N LYS A 10 -23.16 15.71 -10.41
CA LYS A 10 -21.80 15.68 -10.95
C LYS A 10 -21.40 14.25 -11.29
N CYS A 11 -20.83 14.11 -12.47
CA CYS A 11 -20.21 12.89 -13.03
C CYS A 11 -19.03 12.41 -12.17
N PRO A 12 -18.56 11.16 -12.36
CA PRO A 12 -17.61 10.51 -11.46
C PRO A 12 -16.27 11.25 -11.45
N GLY A 13 -15.88 11.74 -10.27
CA GLY A 13 -14.65 12.52 -10.07
C GLY A 13 -14.68 13.40 -8.82
N ASP A 14 -15.87 13.75 -8.31
CA ASP A 14 -15.97 14.59 -7.12
C ASP A 14 -15.75 13.78 -5.85
N ALA A 15 -14.54 13.86 -5.30
CA ALA A 15 -14.28 13.46 -3.93
C ALA A 15 -15.26 14.19 -2.99
N MET A 16 -15.98 13.45 -2.16
CA MET A 16 -16.84 14.02 -1.13
C MET A 16 -15.98 14.31 0.10
N HIS A 17 -15.92 15.57 0.51
CA HIS A 17 -15.22 15.98 1.71
C HIS A 17 -16.25 16.52 2.71
N LEU A 18 -16.49 15.74 3.77
CA LEU A 18 -17.38 16.09 4.86
C LEU A 18 -16.54 16.61 6.02
N THR A 19 -16.69 17.88 6.38
CA THR A 19 -15.97 18.50 7.51
C THR A 19 -16.85 18.50 8.75
N VAL A 20 -16.32 18.90 9.90
CA VAL A 20 -17.12 19.06 11.13
C VAL A 20 -18.35 19.96 10.96
N ASP A 21 -18.35 20.89 9.99
CA ASP A 21 -19.48 21.77 9.72
C ASP A 21 -20.65 21.00 9.10
N ASP A 22 -20.36 20.02 8.24
CA ASP A 22 -21.37 19.11 7.69
C ASP A 22 -22.05 18.27 8.78
N TYR A 23 -21.38 18.07 9.91
CA TYR A 23 -21.84 17.26 11.04
C TYR A 23 -22.55 18.05 12.13
N GLU A 24 -22.73 19.38 12.00
CA GLU A 24 -23.24 20.25 13.08
C GLU A 24 -24.53 19.75 13.73
N SER A 25 -25.52 19.39 12.91
CA SER A 25 -26.83 18.90 13.38
C SER A 25 -26.83 17.41 13.74
N PHE A 26 -25.67 16.75 13.67
CA PHE A 26 -25.48 15.31 13.78
C PHE A 26 -24.57 14.92 14.94
N VAL A 27 -24.11 15.87 15.76
CA VAL A 27 -23.32 15.63 16.98
C VAL A 27 -24.25 15.22 18.12
N LEU A 28 -24.01 14.06 18.73
CA LEU A 28 -24.84 13.54 19.82
C LEU A 28 -24.08 13.50 21.15
N ASN A 29 -22.96 12.79 21.22
CA ASN A 29 -22.13 12.66 22.42
C ASN A 29 -20.74 13.32 22.28
N GLY A 30 -20.68 14.47 21.62
CA GLY A 30 -19.44 15.20 21.36
C GLY A 30 -19.49 16.68 21.71
N GLN A 31 -18.32 17.26 21.96
CA GLN A 31 -18.12 18.70 22.06
C GLN A 31 -17.45 19.19 20.78
N ARG A 32 -18.16 20.04 20.04
CA ARG A 32 -17.61 20.69 18.84
C ARG A 32 -16.65 21.81 19.24
N GLY A 33 -15.51 21.84 18.56
CA GLY A 33 -14.64 23.01 18.43
C GLY A 33 -14.51 23.42 16.97
N ASP A 34 -13.61 24.36 16.69
CA ASP A 34 -13.50 25.00 15.36
C ASP A 34 -13.22 24.02 14.20
N ARG A 35 -12.47 22.95 14.46
CA ARG A 35 -12.01 21.99 13.44
C ARG A 35 -12.18 20.53 13.83
N SER A 36 -12.79 20.26 14.98
CA SER A 36 -12.93 18.90 15.50
C SER A 36 -14.16 18.73 16.39
N ILE A 37 -14.65 17.51 16.50
CA ILE A 37 -15.65 17.07 17.47
C ILE A 37 -14.93 16.10 18.43
N GLN A 38 -14.92 16.43 19.71
CA GLN A 38 -14.21 15.68 20.74
C GLN A 38 -15.19 14.86 21.59
N THR A 39 -14.80 13.65 21.97
CA THR A 39 -15.57 12.83 22.92
C THR A 39 -15.66 13.50 24.30
N VAL A 40 -16.82 13.41 24.96
CA VAL A 40 -17.06 13.99 26.30
C VAL A 40 -17.19 12.95 27.41
N GLY A 41 -16.70 11.73 27.17
CA GLY A 41 -16.79 10.62 28.11
C GLY A 41 -18.19 10.04 28.29
N LYS A 42 -18.97 10.00 27.20
CA LYS A 42 -20.31 9.37 27.15
C LYS A 42 -20.34 8.35 26.03
N SER A 43 -20.83 7.16 26.31
CA SER A 43 -20.99 6.10 25.32
C SER A 43 -22.16 6.37 24.37
N GLY A 44 -22.07 5.82 23.16
CA GLY A 44 -23.07 5.94 22.10
C GLY A 44 -22.49 6.65 20.87
N PHE A 45 -23.36 7.20 20.02
CA PHE A 45 -22.92 7.90 18.82
C PHE A 45 -22.23 9.22 19.16
N LEU A 46 -21.00 9.40 18.68
CA LEU A 46 -20.35 10.72 18.63
C LEU A 46 -21.01 11.56 17.53
N VAL A 47 -21.11 10.98 16.33
CA VAL A 47 -21.81 11.55 15.16
C VAL A 47 -22.67 10.52 14.44
N CYS A 48 -23.79 10.96 13.86
CA CYS A 48 -24.74 10.14 13.11
C CYS A 48 -25.27 10.92 11.91
N GLY A 49 -24.57 10.88 10.77
CA GLY A 49 -24.85 11.72 9.61
C GLY A 49 -23.59 12.11 8.83
N PRO A 50 -23.61 13.22 8.08
CA PRO A 50 -24.80 13.72 7.42
C PRO A 50 -25.31 12.72 6.36
N TYR A 51 -26.57 12.85 5.96
CA TYR A 51 -27.13 12.06 4.86
C TYR A 51 -26.70 12.64 3.51
N ARG A 52 -26.15 11.80 2.64
CA ARG A 52 -25.69 12.20 1.31
C ARG A 52 -26.14 11.18 0.26
N ALA A 53 -26.55 11.66 -0.91
CA ALA A 53 -26.72 10.77 -2.05
C ALA A 53 -25.34 10.28 -2.51
N CYS A 54 -25.24 9.01 -2.87
CA CYS A 54 -24.01 8.41 -3.39
C CYS A 54 -24.36 7.42 -4.50
N LYS A 55 -23.50 7.33 -5.52
CA LYS A 55 -23.72 6.43 -6.64
C LYS A 55 -23.27 5.01 -6.29
N ALA A 56 -23.74 4.05 -7.08
CA ALA A 56 -23.14 2.72 -7.06
C ALA A 56 -21.67 2.81 -7.46
N GLY A 57 -20.80 2.04 -6.80
CA GLY A 57 -19.38 2.01 -7.09
C GLY A 57 -18.52 1.58 -5.91
N VAL A 58 -17.22 1.59 -6.14
CA VAL A 58 -16.21 1.31 -5.11
C VAL A 58 -15.56 2.62 -4.70
N TYR A 59 -15.36 2.80 -3.40
CA TYR A 59 -14.85 4.03 -2.80
C TYR A 59 -13.74 3.73 -1.81
N THR A 60 -12.85 4.69 -1.61
CA THR A 60 -11.96 4.75 -0.45
C THR A 60 -12.51 5.78 0.53
N VAL A 61 -12.75 5.36 1.77
CA VAL A 61 -13.25 6.22 2.85
C VAL A 61 -12.13 6.41 3.86
N ALA A 62 -11.75 7.67 4.10
CA ALA A 62 -10.80 8.07 5.13
C ALA A 62 -11.50 8.88 6.21
N VAL A 63 -11.46 8.39 7.44
CA VAL A 63 -12.01 9.07 8.63
C VAL A 63 -10.88 9.84 9.29
N LEU A 64 -11.02 11.16 9.31
CA LEU A 64 -9.95 12.08 9.72
C LEU A 64 -10.06 12.41 11.21
N GLY A 65 -8.92 12.52 11.88
CA GLY A 65 -8.87 12.82 13.30
C GLY A 65 -7.75 12.12 14.06
N GLU A 66 -7.85 12.14 15.38
CA GLU A 66 -6.85 11.58 16.30
C GLU A 66 -7.53 10.66 17.32
N VAL A 67 -6.86 9.55 17.68
CA VAL A 67 -7.28 8.63 18.73
C VAL A 67 -6.24 8.66 19.84
N GLU A 68 -6.55 9.33 20.96
CA GLU A 68 -5.66 9.40 22.12
C GLU A 68 -5.80 8.15 23.01
N ASN A 69 -7.04 7.70 23.18
CA ASN A 69 -7.38 6.45 23.86
C ASN A 69 -8.65 5.91 23.22
N SER A 70 -8.64 4.68 22.76
CA SER A 70 -9.81 4.09 22.13
C SER A 70 -10.86 3.58 23.12
N GLY A 71 -10.49 3.42 24.38
CA GLY A 71 -11.36 2.82 25.39
C GLY A 71 -11.71 1.37 25.07
N ALA A 72 -12.84 0.89 25.58
CA ALA A 72 -13.27 -0.50 25.38
C ALA A 72 -13.79 -0.78 23.95
N SER A 73 -14.29 0.23 23.24
CA SER A 73 -14.85 0.07 21.89
C SER A 73 -14.99 1.43 21.18
N ALA A 74 -14.55 1.49 19.93
CA ALA A 74 -14.84 2.60 19.03
C ALA A 74 -15.05 2.05 17.62
N ILE A 75 -16.15 2.44 16.97
CA ILE A 75 -16.61 1.84 15.71
C ILE A 75 -17.03 2.94 14.74
N VAL A 76 -16.62 2.80 13.48
CA VAL A 76 -17.25 3.50 12.36
C VAL A 76 -18.06 2.50 11.56
N ASP A 77 -19.28 2.88 11.18
CA ASP A 77 -20.05 2.15 10.18
C ASP A 77 -20.57 3.10 9.10
N VAL A 78 -20.82 2.52 7.92
CA VAL A 78 -21.43 3.23 6.79
C VAL A 78 -22.71 2.51 6.42
N VAL A 79 -23.82 3.24 6.44
CA VAL A 79 -25.16 2.70 6.30
C VAL A 79 -26.01 3.51 5.33
N CYS A 80 -27.14 2.97 4.93
CA CYS A 80 -28.22 3.71 4.26
C CYS A 80 -29.60 3.21 4.70
N ASN A 81 -30.65 3.81 4.14
CA ASN A 81 -32.05 3.50 4.46
C ASN A 81 -32.32 3.59 5.96
N SER A 82 -31.95 4.72 6.57
CA SER A 82 -32.07 4.95 8.03
C SER A 82 -31.38 3.88 8.89
N GLY A 83 -30.23 3.36 8.44
CA GLY A 83 -29.46 2.35 9.16
C GLY A 83 -29.92 0.90 8.98
N LEU A 84 -30.92 0.65 8.12
CA LEU A 84 -31.42 -0.71 7.84
C LEU A 84 -30.46 -1.54 6.98
N HIS A 85 -29.57 -0.87 6.24
CA HIS A 85 -28.59 -1.53 5.41
C HIS A 85 -27.18 -1.04 5.77
N GLU A 86 -26.35 -1.95 6.26
CA GLU A 86 -24.95 -1.70 6.62
C GLU A 86 -24.05 -2.18 5.48
N PHE A 87 -23.23 -1.26 4.94
CA PHE A 87 -22.25 -1.59 3.91
C PHE A 87 -20.94 -2.06 4.52
N VAL A 88 -20.48 -1.40 5.58
CA VAL A 88 -19.23 -1.71 6.27
C VAL A 88 -19.31 -1.26 7.72
N LYS A 89 -18.64 -2.03 8.57
CA LYS A 89 -18.44 -1.73 9.97
C LYS A 89 -17.00 -2.04 10.33
N THR A 90 -16.30 -1.04 10.86
CA THR A 90 -14.88 -1.13 11.18
C THR A 90 -14.64 -0.70 12.61
N ASP A 91 -13.85 -1.51 13.31
CA ASP A 91 -13.20 -1.10 14.53
C ASP A 91 -12.18 0.02 14.23
N ILE A 92 -12.16 1.03 15.10
CA ILE A 92 -11.26 2.19 15.03
C ILE A 92 -10.53 2.41 16.37
N THR A 93 -10.31 1.34 17.13
CA THR A 93 -9.60 1.42 18.41
C THR A 93 -8.10 1.66 18.24
N ALA A 94 -7.57 1.43 17.05
CA ALA A 94 -6.21 1.76 16.67
C ALA A 94 -6.22 2.85 15.60
N GLN A 95 -5.40 3.88 15.80
CA GLN A 95 -5.21 4.94 14.82
C GLN A 95 -4.44 4.40 13.61
N ALA A 96 -4.96 4.66 12.40
CA ALA A 96 -4.36 4.20 11.16
C ALA A 96 -3.12 4.99 10.74
N GLY A 97 -3.07 6.29 11.01
CA GLY A 97 -1.96 7.17 10.63
C GLY A 97 -2.08 8.55 11.30
N PRO A 98 -1.09 9.44 11.17
CA PRO A 98 -1.18 10.81 11.68
C PRO A 98 -2.35 11.54 11.01
N GLY A 99 -3.26 12.13 11.81
CA GLY A 99 -4.49 12.76 11.32
C GLY A 99 -5.52 11.81 10.70
N LEU A 100 -5.31 10.49 10.79
CA LEU A 100 -6.13 9.47 10.16
C LEU A 100 -6.56 8.42 11.19
N ILE A 101 -7.83 8.47 11.60
CA ILE A 101 -8.42 7.48 12.50
C ILE A 101 -8.44 6.11 11.81
N THR A 102 -9.02 6.04 10.61
CA THR A 102 -9.11 4.81 9.83
C THR A 102 -9.26 5.08 8.35
N ILE A 103 -8.94 4.09 7.52
CA ILE A 103 -9.17 4.09 6.07
C ILE A 103 -9.65 2.71 5.63
N PHE A 104 -10.63 2.64 4.74
CA PHE A 104 -11.18 1.38 4.26
C PHE A 104 -11.83 1.51 2.87
N SER A 105 -12.01 0.37 2.21
CA SER A 105 -12.81 0.23 1.00
C SER A 105 -14.30 0.17 1.32
N LEU A 106 -15.11 0.87 0.54
CA LEU A 106 -16.57 0.85 0.60
C LEU A 106 -17.11 0.45 -0.77
N ASN A 107 -17.88 -0.63 -0.83
CA ASN A 107 -18.60 -1.04 -2.04
C ASN A 107 -20.09 -0.72 -1.88
N ILE A 108 -20.62 0.13 -2.76
CA ILE A 108 -22.03 0.48 -2.83
C ILE A 108 -22.61 -0.19 -4.09
N PRO A 109 -23.42 -1.26 -3.97
CA PRO A 109 -23.90 -2.04 -5.12
C PRO A 109 -24.96 -1.33 -5.96
N GLN A 110 -25.60 -0.30 -5.42
CA GLN A 110 -26.66 0.47 -6.09
C GLN A 110 -26.68 1.92 -5.60
N ASP A 111 -27.16 2.85 -6.42
CA ASP A 111 -27.34 4.25 -5.99
C ASP A 111 -28.15 4.34 -4.68
N VAL A 112 -27.68 5.18 -3.76
CA VAL A 112 -28.34 5.49 -2.49
C VAL A 112 -28.60 6.98 -2.37
N SER A 113 -29.71 7.36 -1.74
CA SER A 113 -30.07 8.77 -1.50
C SER A 113 -29.63 9.28 -0.13
N ASP A 114 -29.32 8.38 0.80
CA ASP A 114 -29.16 8.67 2.23
C ASP A 114 -27.97 7.91 2.85
N LEU A 115 -26.84 7.85 2.13
CA LEU A 115 -25.58 7.35 2.70
C LEU A 115 -25.26 8.12 3.98
N GLU A 116 -24.98 7.40 5.05
CA GLU A 116 -24.72 7.92 6.38
C GLU A 116 -23.45 7.26 6.95
N ILE A 117 -22.61 8.05 7.60
CA ILE A 117 -21.41 7.56 8.30
C ILE A 117 -21.58 7.84 9.77
N ARG A 118 -21.56 6.79 10.60
CA ARG A 118 -21.79 6.92 12.03
C ARG A 118 -20.54 6.50 12.77
N LEU A 119 -20.28 7.19 13.88
CA LEU A 119 -19.15 6.95 14.74
C LEU A 119 -19.67 6.69 16.15
N THR A 120 -19.50 5.47 16.63
CA THR A 120 -19.90 5.04 17.98
C THR A 120 -18.67 4.94 18.87
N VAL A 121 -18.78 5.43 20.10
CA VAL A 121 -17.68 5.47 21.08
C VAL A 121 -18.15 4.92 22.43
N ALA A 122 -17.21 4.40 23.22
CA ALA A 122 -17.40 4.10 24.63
C ALA A 122 -17.22 5.37 25.49
N ASP A 123 -17.56 5.30 26.78
CA ASP A 123 -17.42 6.40 27.72
C ASP A 123 -15.95 6.66 28.13
N ASP A 124 -15.09 5.67 28.00
CA ASP A 124 -13.65 5.78 28.21
C ASP A 124 -12.87 6.16 26.94
N THR A 125 -13.51 6.17 25.77
CA THR A 125 -12.90 6.64 24.51
C THR A 125 -12.55 8.14 24.58
N ARG A 126 -11.36 8.49 24.10
CA ARG A 126 -10.82 9.83 23.89
C ARG A 126 -10.34 9.95 22.45
N LEU A 127 -11.16 10.60 21.62
CA LEU A 127 -10.83 10.86 20.22
C LEU A 127 -11.28 12.25 19.77
N LYS A 128 -10.65 12.72 18.69
CA LYS A 128 -10.97 13.98 18.01
C LYS A 128 -11.33 13.67 16.56
N PHE A 129 -12.61 13.76 16.21
CA PHE A 129 -13.10 13.57 14.85
C PHE A 129 -13.03 14.89 14.07
N GLN A 130 -12.44 14.89 12.88
CA GLN A 130 -12.25 16.09 12.05
C GLN A 130 -13.10 16.08 10.76
N GLY A 131 -13.53 14.90 10.32
CA GLY A 131 -14.35 14.77 9.11
C GLY A 131 -14.15 13.42 8.42
N VAL A 132 -14.71 13.32 7.21
CA VAL A 132 -14.58 12.15 6.34
C VAL A 132 -14.26 12.59 4.92
N ARG A 133 -13.37 11.86 4.25
CA ARG A 133 -13.16 11.95 2.81
C ARG A 133 -13.60 10.66 2.15
N ILE A 134 -14.41 10.77 1.11
CA ILE A 134 -14.87 9.66 0.28
C ILE A 134 -14.40 9.92 -1.14
N HIS A 135 -13.58 9.02 -1.67
CA HIS A 135 -13.07 9.12 -3.04
C HIS A 135 -13.57 7.92 -3.84
N GLY A 136 -14.22 8.18 -4.98
CA GLY A 136 -14.62 7.11 -5.91
C GLY A 136 -13.39 6.49 -6.56
N ARG A 137 -13.41 5.17 -6.76
CA ARG A 137 -12.35 4.43 -7.41
C ARG A 137 -12.83 3.92 -8.76
N ASP A 138 -12.00 4.12 -9.77
CA ASP A 138 -12.18 3.47 -11.06
C ASP A 138 -11.68 2.03 -10.94
N VAL A 139 -12.61 1.07 -10.96
CA VAL A 139 -12.28 -0.35 -10.80
C VAL A 139 -11.37 -0.89 -11.91
N ASP A 140 -11.41 -0.27 -13.10
CA ASP A 140 -10.56 -0.65 -14.23
C ASP A 140 -9.14 -0.05 -14.10
N ARG A 141 -8.95 0.92 -13.19
CA ARG A 141 -7.70 1.67 -12.97
C ARG A 141 -7.38 1.84 -11.50
N ASP A 142 -7.69 0.82 -10.70
CA ASP A 142 -7.53 0.84 -9.25
C ASP A 142 -6.08 0.53 -8.84
N TYR A 143 -5.21 1.50 -9.11
CA TYR A 143 -3.77 1.44 -8.88
C TYR A 143 -3.34 2.17 -7.60
N ALA A 144 -2.24 1.76 -6.99
CA ALA A 144 -1.57 2.51 -5.94
C ALA A 144 -0.05 2.35 -5.98
N ILE A 145 0.66 3.28 -5.33
CA ILE A 145 2.05 3.10 -4.91
C ILE A 145 2.05 2.78 -3.42
N LEU A 146 2.79 1.74 -3.04
CA LEU A 146 3.05 1.40 -1.64
C LEU A 146 4.54 1.54 -1.35
N ASN A 147 4.92 2.43 -0.45
CA ASN A 147 6.27 2.49 0.09
C ASN A 147 6.25 2.05 1.56
N LYS A 148 6.95 0.95 1.85
CA LYS A 148 7.22 0.52 3.22
C LYS A 148 8.61 0.99 3.62
N SER A 149 8.68 1.85 4.63
CA SER A 149 9.90 2.57 5.04
C SER A 149 10.05 2.61 6.56
N TYR A 150 11.18 3.11 7.04
CA TYR A 150 11.54 3.25 8.45
C TYR A 150 12.63 4.33 8.62
N ALA A 151 13.10 4.58 9.85
CA ALA A 151 14.01 5.68 10.12
C ALA A 151 15.29 5.72 9.25
N ASN A 152 15.91 4.57 8.93
CA ASN A 152 17.21 4.58 8.24
C ASN A 152 17.10 4.96 6.76
N ASP A 153 15.92 4.81 6.15
CA ASP A 153 15.70 5.11 4.74
C ASP A 153 14.72 6.28 4.53
N ALA A 154 14.33 6.98 5.59
CA ALA A 154 13.34 8.05 5.56
C ALA A 154 13.66 9.18 4.55
N HIS A 155 14.94 9.56 4.40
CA HIS A 155 15.34 10.55 3.40
C HIS A 155 15.12 10.06 1.98
N TRP A 156 15.34 8.78 1.70
CA TRP A 156 15.06 8.19 0.41
C TRP A 156 13.56 8.21 0.11
N SER A 157 12.71 7.93 1.10
CA SER A 157 11.25 7.97 0.95
C SER A 157 10.71 9.37 0.60
N VAL A 158 11.33 10.43 1.13
CA VAL A 158 10.98 11.81 0.72
C VAL A 158 11.33 12.05 -0.75
N ILE A 159 12.49 11.58 -1.22
CA ILE A 159 12.88 11.66 -2.63
C ILE A 159 11.94 10.86 -3.52
N LEU A 160 11.64 9.61 -3.15
CA LEU A 160 10.68 8.76 -3.85
C LEU A 160 9.34 9.49 -3.99
N PHE A 161 8.81 10.02 -2.89
CA PHE A 161 7.52 10.70 -2.91
C PHE A 161 7.54 11.99 -3.75
N GLY A 162 8.60 12.81 -3.67
CA GLY A 162 8.76 14.00 -4.52
C GLY A 162 8.84 13.65 -6.01
N SER A 163 9.57 12.58 -6.37
CA SER A 163 9.63 12.07 -7.73
C SER A 163 8.28 11.52 -8.20
N TYR A 164 7.54 10.84 -7.32
CA TYR A 164 6.19 10.36 -7.59
C TYR A 164 5.25 11.51 -7.95
N LEU A 165 5.27 12.63 -7.20
CA LEU A 165 4.46 13.81 -7.52
C LEU A 165 4.80 14.41 -8.89
N SER A 166 6.06 14.28 -9.32
CA SER A 166 6.56 14.84 -10.58
C SER A 166 6.20 13.97 -11.79
N TYR A 167 6.14 12.65 -11.61
CA TYR A 167 6.15 11.70 -12.73
C TYR A 167 5.00 10.70 -12.75
N VAL A 168 4.28 10.51 -11.64
CA VAL A 168 3.13 9.60 -11.57
C VAL A 168 1.85 10.41 -11.59
N LYS A 169 0.81 9.87 -12.25
CA LYS A 169 -0.48 10.57 -12.36
C LYS A 169 -1.09 10.88 -10.98
N PRO A 170 -1.63 12.09 -10.75
CA PRO A 170 -2.11 12.53 -9.43
C PRO A 170 -3.21 11.66 -8.81
N GLU A 171 -4.01 10.98 -9.63
CA GLU A 171 -5.10 10.08 -9.20
C GLU A 171 -4.61 8.78 -8.56
N VAL A 172 -3.37 8.36 -8.78
CA VAL A 172 -2.82 7.14 -8.18
C VAL A 172 -2.41 7.46 -6.74
N PRO A 173 -3.06 6.93 -5.68
CA PRO A 173 -2.65 7.20 -4.30
C PRO A 173 -1.25 6.66 -3.98
N PHE A 174 -0.54 7.39 -3.12
CA PHE A 174 0.73 6.97 -2.53
C PHE A 174 0.54 6.69 -1.04
N TYR A 175 0.71 5.43 -0.67
CA TYR A 175 0.67 4.97 0.72
C TYR A 175 2.08 4.79 1.26
N LEU A 176 2.38 5.47 2.36
CA LEU A 176 3.63 5.36 3.09
C LEU A 176 3.37 4.61 4.40
N VAL A 177 3.88 3.39 4.53
CA VAL A 177 3.74 2.62 5.77
C VAL A 177 5.01 2.75 6.61
N ILE A 178 4.90 3.21 7.86
CA ILE A 178 6.05 3.43 8.76
C ILE A 178 5.79 2.87 10.17
N PRO A 179 6.84 2.50 10.92
CA PRO A 179 6.70 2.25 12.36
C PRO A 179 6.21 3.50 13.07
N ARG A 180 5.25 3.38 14.00
CA ARG A 180 4.72 4.52 14.77
C ARG A 180 5.80 5.32 15.48
N ARG A 181 6.84 4.64 15.99
CA ARG A 181 8.00 5.28 16.63
C ARG A 181 8.80 6.23 15.73
N ASP A 182 8.66 6.10 14.41
CA ASP A 182 9.41 6.89 13.43
C ASP A 182 8.61 8.12 12.94
N GLU A 183 7.33 8.26 13.31
CA GLU A 183 6.43 9.35 12.90
C GLU A 183 7.08 10.73 12.99
N ALA A 184 7.60 11.09 14.17
CA ALA A 184 8.16 12.42 14.40
C ALA A 184 9.38 12.71 13.49
N LEU A 185 10.11 11.69 13.03
CA LEU A 185 11.17 11.88 12.04
C LEU A 185 10.58 12.15 10.66
N PHE A 186 9.62 11.34 10.23
CA PHE A 186 8.96 11.51 8.94
C PHE A 186 8.25 12.87 8.85
N ASP A 187 7.52 13.28 9.88
CA ASP A 187 6.87 14.60 9.95
C ASP A 187 7.86 15.72 9.70
N ARG A 188 8.99 15.75 10.43
CA ARG A 188 10.02 16.77 10.25
C ARG A 188 10.59 16.80 8.83
N LEU A 189 10.81 15.63 8.23
CA LEU A 189 11.39 15.52 6.89
C LEU A 189 10.41 15.95 5.80
N PHE A 190 9.16 15.52 5.89
CA PHE A 190 8.10 15.92 4.96
C PHE A 190 7.71 17.39 5.12
N ASP A 191 7.64 17.92 6.35
CA ASP A 191 7.43 19.35 6.60
C ASP A 191 8.56 20.18 6.01
N SER A 192 9.82 19.77 6.22
CA SER A 192 10.97 20.43 5.62
C SER A 192 10.90 20.42 4.09
N ALA A 193 10.49 19.30 3.48
CA ALA A 193 10.33 19.19 2.03
C ALA A 193 9.17 20.05 1.50
N SER A 194 8.09 20.17 2.25
CA SER A 194 6.95 21.03 1.88
C SER A 194 7.32 22.51 1.98
N VAL A 195 8.01 22.92 3.06
CA VAL A 195 8.49 24.30 3.26
C VAL A 195 9.48 24.73 2.18
N THR A 196 10.32 23.82 1.68
CA THR A 196 11.25 24.11 0.57
C THR A 196 10.59 24.08 -0.80
N GLY A 197 9.31 23.69 -0.89
CA GLY A 197 8.58 23.53 -2.14
C GLY A 197 8.99 22.31 -2.95
N PHE A 198 9.71 21.35 -2.36
CA PHE A 198 10.05 20.09 -3.03
C PHE A 198 8.81 19.20 -3.21
N ILE A 199 7.84 19.30 -2.30
CA ILE A 199 6.56 18.59 -2.37
C ILE A 199 5.39 19.56 -2.13
N GLU A 200 4.27 19.34 -2.81
CA GLU A 200 3.07 20.18 -2.70
C GLU A 200 1.98 19.59 -1.79
N ARG A 201 2.09 18.30 -1.43
CA ARG A 201 1.15 17.59 -0.55
C ARG A 201 1.88 16.52 0.26
N LEU A 202 1.24 15.97 1.28
CA LEU A 202 1.78 14.86 2.08
C LEU A 202 1.31 13.51 1.53
N PRO A 203 2.08 12.41 1.71
CA PRO A 203 1.61 11.06 1.42
C PRO A 203 0.49 10.64 2.39
N ILE A 204 -0.24 9.58 2.04
CA ILE A 204 -1.13 8.91 2.99
C ILE A 204 -0.26 8.01 3.88
N ILE A 205 0.05 8.50 5.09
CA ILE A 205 0.86 7.75 6.04
C ILE A 205 -0.03 6.76 6.80
N LEU A 206 0.40 5.50 6.86
CA LEU A 206 -0.19 4.44 7.65
C LEU A 206 0.84 3.90 8.64
N TYR A 207 0.40 3.53 9.85
CA TYR A 207 1.28 2.87 10.80
C TYR A 207 1.36 1.37 10.52
N GLU A 208 2.57 0.85 10.63
CA GLU A 208 2.91 -0.55 10.44
C GLU A 208 2.09 -1.48 11.36
N ASP A 209 1.99 -1.14 12.65
CA ASP A 209 1.23 -1.91 13.64
C ASP A 209 -0.25 -2.04 13.24
N TRP A 210 -0.85 -0.93 12.84
CA TRP A 210 -2.23 -0.88 12.38
C TRP A 210 -2.44 -1.74 11.13
N VAL A 211 -1.55 -1.65 10.13
CA VAL A 211 -1.66 -2.49 8.92
C VAL A 211 -1.59 -3.97 9.29
N LEU A 212 -0.65 -4.39 10.13
CA LEU A 212 -0.48 -5.79 10.50
C LEU A 212 -1.66 -6.33 11.32
N GLU A 213 -2.16 -5.54 12.27
CA GLU A 213 -3.35 -5.88 13.07
C GLU A 213 -4.60 -5.96 12.21
N LYS A 214 -4.84 -4.93 11.37
CA LYS A 214 -6.05 -4.84 10.54
C LYS A 214 -6.16 -5.97 9.52
N THR A 215 -5.02 -6.49 9.10
CA THR A 215 -4.90 -7.56 8.12
C THR A 215 -4.76 -8.93 8.76
N GLY A 216 -4.70 -9.03 10.10
CA GLY A 216 -4.49 -10.29 10.82
C GLY A 216 -3.12 -10.94 10.57
N ASN A 217 -2.15 -10.16 10.10
CA ASN A 217 -0.79 -10.58 9.76
C ASN A 217 0.22 -10.11 10.81
N VAL A 218 -0.11 -10.24 12.09
CA VAL A 218 0.76 -9.85 13.20
C VAL A 218 2.00 -10.76 13.24
N PRO A 219 3.21 -10.22 13.01
CA PRO A 219 4.43 -11.02 12.96
C PRO A 219 4.80 -11.55 14.35
N PRO A 220 5.45 -12.72 14.42
CA PRO A 220 5.97 -13.22 15.70
C PRO A 220 7.16 -12.37 16.18
N ALA A 221 7.42 -12.38 17.48
CA ALA A 221 8.42 -11.51 18.12
C ALA A 221 9.87 -11.69 17.63
N TYR A 222 10.19 -12.79 16.93
CA TYR A 222 11.51 -13.03 16.36
C TYR A 222 11.71 -12.41 14.98
N PHE A 223 10.66 -11.88 14.35
CA PHE A 223 10.80 -11.12 13.10
C PHE A 223 11.50 -9.80 13.38
N ASP A 224 12.55 -9.52 12.62
CA ASP A 224 13.17 -8.20 12.59
C ASP A 224 12.47 -7.28 11.57
N GLY A 225 12.94 -6.03 11.47
CA GLY A 225 12.34 -5.03 10.58
C GLY A 225 12.31 -5.44 9.10
N TRP A 226 13.30 -6.22 8.65
CA TRP A 226 13.33 -6.69 7.27
C TRP A 226 12.26 -7.76 7.00
N HIS A 227 12.06 -8.70 7.92
CA HIS A 227 10.96 -9.67 7.80
C HIS A 227 9.59 -8.96 7.83
N VAL A 228 9.41 -8.01 8.73
CA VAL A 228 8.15 -7.24 8.85
C VAL A 228 7.84 -6.47 7.58
N GLN A 229 8.85 -5.88 6.92
CA GLN A 229 8.67 -5.19 5.65
C GLN A 229 8.04 -6.09 4.58
N GLN A 230 8.47 -7.34 4.47
CA GLN A 230 7.93 -8.28 3.47
C GLN A 230 6.49 -8.69 3.79
N VAL A 231 6.16 -8.86 5.08
CA VAL A 231 4.79 -9.13 5.51
C VAL A 231 3.88 -7.96 5.14
N VAL A 232 4.27 -6.71 5.45
CA VAL A 232 3.45 -5.53 5.15
C VAL A 232 3.13 -5.43 3.65
N LYS A 233 4.14 -5.63 2.79
CA LYS A 233 3.96 -5.54 1.33
C LYS A 233 2.89 -6.51 0.81
N LEU A 234 2.86 -7.75 1.30
CA LEU A 234 1.81 -8.71 0.92
C LEU A 234 0.47 -8.42 1.60
N ALA A 235 0.50 -8.15 2.91
CA ALA A 235 -0.69 -7.98 3.73
C ALA A 235 -1.50 -6.71 3.38
N PHE A 236 -0.86 -5.70 2.79
CA PHE A 236 -1.52 -4.48 2.32
C PHE A 236 -2.75 -4.76 1.43
N SER A 237 -2.70 -5.82 0.62
CA SER A 237 -3.82 -6.30 -0.21
C SER A 237 -5.14 -6.47 0.57
N LYS A 238 -5.07 -6.93 1.82
CA LYS A 238 -6.23 -7.17 2.69
C LYS A 238 -6.93 -5.91 3.17
N LEU A 239 -6.29 -4.74 3.04
CA LEU A 239 -6.95 -3.46 3.33
C LEU A 239 -7.96 -3.08 2.23
N GLY A 240 -7.84 -3.67 1.04
CA GLY A 240 -8.74 -3.41 -0.09
C GLY A 240 -8.64 -2.00 -0.66
N LEU A 241 -7.57 -1.25 -0.36
CA LEU A 241 -7.38 0.15 -0.76
C LEU A 241 -7.03 0.32 -2.25
N SER A 242 -6.56 -0.75 -2.88
CA SER A 242 -6.28 -0.83 -4.31
C SER A 242 -6.32 -2.30 -4.76
N ARG A 243 -6.77 -2.55 -5.98
CA ARG A 243 -6.65 -3.86 -6.64
C ARG A 243 -5.21 -4.15 -7.02
N HIS A 244 -4.53 -3.18 -7.62
CA HIS A 244 -3.16 -3.33 -8.08
C HIS A 244 -2.28 -2.29 -7.40
N TYR A 245 -1.11 -2.70 -6.93
CA TYR A 245 -0.19 -1.74 -6.33
C TYR A 245 1.26 -2.08 -6.65
N LEU A 246 2.01 -1.04 -6.98
CA LEU A 246 3.46 -1.09 -7.15
C LEU A 246 4.10 -0.82 -5.79
N THR A 247 4.80 -1.81 -5.28
CA THR A 247 5.63 -1.65 -4.09
C THR A 247 6.97 -1.06 -4.48
N CYS A 248 7.30 0.06 -3.85
CA CYS A 248 8.57 0.73 -4.03
C CYS A 248 9.37 0.67 -2.72
N ASP A 249 10.56 0.10 -2.77
CA ASP A 249 11.53 0.30 -1.70
C ASP A 249 11.92 1.78 -1.65
N SER A 250 12.30 2.28 -0.47
CA SER A 250 12.52 3.71 -0.25
C SER A 250 13.60 4.28 -1.17
N ALA A 251 14.66 3.53 -1.43
CA ALA A 251 15.77 3.91 -2.32
C ALA A 251 15.43 3.70 -3.81
N GLN A 252 14.20 4.05 -4.19
CA GLN A 252 13.71 4.08 -5.56
C GLN A 252 13.24 5.50 -5.88
N PHE A 253 13.32 5.94 -7.13
CA PHE A 253 12.64 7.17 -7.55
C PHE A 253 12.44 7.20 -9.06
N PHE A 254 11.44 7.99 -9.49
CA PHE A 254 11.10 8.19 -10.88
C PHE A 254 11.92 9.35 -11.47
N THR A 255 12.28 9.24 -12.75
CA THR A 255 12.90 10.33 -13.53
C THR A 255 12.17 10.57 -14.86
N GLN A 256 11.14 9.77 -15.16
CA GLN A 256 10.31 9.90 -16.36
C GLN A 256 8.83 9.63 -16.06
N PRO A 257 7.89 10.21 -16.83
CA PRO A 257 6.46 9.99 -16.65
C PRO A 257 6.10 8.50 -16.63
N PHE A 258 5.39 8.06 -15.59
CA PHE A 258 4.99 6.69 -15.37
C PHE A 258 3.46 6.55 -15.36
N ASP A 259 2.95 5.62 -16.16
CA ASP A 259 1.54 5.30 -16.27
C ASP A 259 1.33 3.79 -16.14
N PHE A 260 0.64 3.37 -15.08
CA PHE A 260 0.36 1.95 -14.81
C PHE A 260 -0.31 1.25 -16.00
N GLY A 261 -1.27 1.92 -16.64
CA GLY A 261 -2.09 1.33 -17.70
C GLY A 261 -1.33 1.02 -18.98
N THR A 262 -0.18 1.65 -19.21
CA THR A 262 0.68 1.39 -20.38
C THR A 262 1.97 0.68 -19.99
N ALA A 263 2.50 0.96 -18.79
CA ALA A 263 3.73 0.36 -18.31
C ALA A 263 3.53 -1.06 -17.80
N LEU A 264 2.44 -1.37 -17.07
CA LEU A 264 2.30 -2.66 -16.38
C LEU A 264 1.19 -3.54 -16.91
N PHE A 265 0.24 -2.98 -17.65
CA PHE A 265 -0.87 -3.74 -18.20
C PHE A 265 -0.89 -3.60 -19.72
N ARG A 266 -0.97 -4.73 -20.44
CA ARG A 266 -1.20 -4.75 -21.89
C ARG A 266 -2.35 -5.69 -22.17
N ASP A 267 -3.42 -5.16 -22.78
CA ASP A 267 -4.64 -5.91 -23.07
C ASP A 267 -5.24 -6.60 -21.82
N GLY A 268 -5.16 -5.94 -20.66
CA GLY A 268 -5.66 -6.46 -19.38
C GLY A 268 -4.77 -7.52 -18.71
N VAL A 269 -3.59 -7.81 -19.25
CA VAL A 269 -2.63 -8.78 -18.70
C VAL A 269 -1.47 -8.07 -18.00
N LEU A 270 -1.07 -8.59 -16.83
CA LEU A 270 0.07 -8.08 -16.08
C LEU A 270 1.39 -8.41 -16.79
N CYS A 271 2.21 -7.38 -16.95
CA CYS A 271 3.46 -7.42 -17.70
C CYS A 271 4.66 -7.22 -16.78
N THR A 272 5.71 -8.03 -16.94
CA THR A 272 6.93 -7.86 -16.14
C THR A 272 8.16 -8.55 -16.71
N THR A 273 9.32 -8.14 -16.20
CA THR A 273 10.66 -8.60 -16.56
C THR A 273 11.00 -10.02 -16.11
N ALA A 274 10.09 -10.76 -15.44
CA ALA A 274 10.33 -12.14 -15.01
C ALA A 274 10.43 -13.07 -16.21
N ARG A 275 11.62 -13.20 -16.78
CA ARG A 275 11.84 -14.08 -17.93
C ARG A 275 11.92 -15.54 -17.46
N PRO A 276 11.38 -16.49 -18.24
CA PRO A 276 11.66 -17.90 -18.00
C PRO A 276 13.14 -18.16 -18.27
N LEU A 277 13.83 -18.70 -17.27
CA LEU A 277 15.24 -19.12 -17.33
C LEU A 277 15.33 -20.63 -17.13
N ASP A 278 16.33 -21.27 -17.71
CA ASP A 278 16.61 -22.68 -17.39
C ASP A 278 16.99 -22.79 -15.90
N ARG A 279 16.30 -23.68 -15.17
CA ARG A 279 16.46 -23.83 -13.72
C ARG A 279 17.87 -24.26 -13.34
N GLN A 280 18.49 -25.15 -14.10
CA GLN A 280 19.84 -25.63 -13.79
C GLN A 280 20.85 -24.52 -14.02
N GLU A 281 20.73 -23.79 -15.13
CA GLU A 281 21.62 -22.66 -15.46
C GLU A 281 21.53 -21.55 -14.41
N ILE A 282 20.32 -21.12 -14.03
CA ILE A 282 20.18 -20.03 -13.04
C ILE A 282 20.59 -20.47 -11.63
N ASN A 283 20.33 -21.71 -11.24
CA ASN A 283 20.81 -22.23 -9.96
C ASN A 283 22.35 -22.33 -9.93
N GLN A 284 22.97 -22.75 -11.05
CA GLN A 284 24.43 -22.75 -11.17
C GLN A 284 24.99 -21.33 -11.12
N HIS A 285 24.34 -20.36 -11.78
CA HIS A 285 24.71 -18.95 -11.70
C HIS A 285 24.75 -18.44 -10.26
N PHE A 286 23.72 -18.72 -9.45
CA PHE A 286 23.72 -18.33 -8.02
C PHE A 286 24.84 -18.98 -7.21
N ILE A 287 25.23 -20.20 -7.56
CA ILE A 287 26.38 -20.86 -6.92
C ILE A 287 27.68 -20.16 -7.33
N ASP A 288 27.84 -19.87 -8.62
CA ASP A 288 29.04 -19.26 -9.19
C ASP A 288 29.24 -17.82 -8.71
N THR A 289 28.16 -17.05 -8.53
CA THR A 289 28.20 -15.67 -8.00
C THR A 289 28.22 -15.62 -6.47
N GLY A 290 27.97 -16.74 -5.79
CA GLY A 290 27.87 -16.80 -4.34
C GLY A 290 26.63 -16.07 -3.78
N GLU A 291 25.58 -15.91 -4.57
CA GLU A 291 24.35 -15.25 -4.13
C GLU A 291 23.61 -16.11 -3.11
N GLN A 292 23.38 -15.55 -1.92
CA GLN A 292 22.77 -16.24 -0.79
C GLN A 292 21.42 -15.67 -0.42
N CYS A 293 20.52 -16.55 0.04
CA CYS A 293 19.20 -16.21 0.54
C CYS A 293 18.88 -16.95 1.84
N TRP A 294 17.95 -16.39 2.62
CA TRP A 294 17.47 -16.99 3.85
C TRP A 294 16.44 -18.10 3.57
N LEU A 295 16.68 -19.27 4.16
CA LEU A 295 15.76 -20.39 4.20
C LEU A 295 15.74 -20.99 5.61
N ARG A 296 14.59 -20.90 6.29
CA ARG A 296 14.35 -21.41 7.65
C ARG A 296 15.47 -21.00 8.62
N GLY A 297 15.82 -19.72 8.59
CA GLY A 297 16.85 -19.13 9.45
C GLY A 297 18.30 -19.46 9.08
N ASN A 298 18.57 -20.07 7.92
CA ASN A 298 19.91 -20.35 7.45
C ASN A 298 20.18 -19.64 6.11
N LEU A 299 21.40 -19.17 5.90
CA LEU A 299 21.85 -18.70 4.59
C LEU A 299 22.20 -19.91 3.70
N VAL A 300 21.56 -19.98 2.54
CA VAL A 300 21.78 -20.99 1.50
C VAL A 300 21.94 -20.30 0.15
N SER A 301 22.38 -21.01 -0.90
CA SER A 301 22.34 -20.44 -2.25
C SER A 301 20.93 -20.02 -2.62
N ALA A 302 20.77 -18.87 -3.30
CA ALA A 302 19.48 -18.35 -3.73
C ALA A 302 18.64 -19.40 -4.51
N GLY A 303 19.32 -20.22 -5.32
CA GLY A 303 18.68 -21.33 -6.03
C GLY A 303 17.94 -22.31 -5.10
N VAL A 304 18.59 -22.69 -3.99
CA VAL A 304 18.04 -23.60 -2.97
C VAL A 304 16.84 -22.98 -2.25
N ALA A 305 16.94 -21.70 -1.88
CA ALA A 305 15.84 -21.00 -1.22
C ALA A 305 14.59 -20.92 -2.13
N PHE A 306 14.76 -20.56 -3.40
CA PHE A 306 13.64 -20.43 -4.33
C PHE A 306 13.09 -21.77 -4.81
N ASP A 307 13.92 -22.80 -4.94
CA ASP A 307 13.41 -24.15 -5.21
C ASP A 307 12.56 -24.65 -4.04
N ALA A 308 12.97 -24.38 -2.80
CA ALA A 308 12.17 -24.70 -1.63
C ALA A 308 10.83 -23.94 -1.61
N ILE A 309 10.76 -22.71 -2.12
CA ILE A 309 9.49 -21.98 -2.32
C ILE A 309 8.63 -22.71 -3.37
N ASP A 310 9.17 -23.00 -4.55
CA ASP A 310 8.46 -23.66 -5.64
C ASP A 310 7.89 -25.04 -5.23
N GLU A 311 8.62 -25.78 -4.41
CA GLU A 311 8.21 -27.09 -3.87
C GLU A 311 6.92 -27.03 -3.04
N HIS A 312 6.54 -25.85 -2.50
CA HIS A 312 5.24 -25.69 -1.84
C HIS A 312 4.08 -25.78 -2.84
N PHE A 313 4.30 -25.41 -4.10
CA PHE A 313 3.25 -25.38 -5.12
C PHE A 313 3.26 -26.63 -6.01
N SER A 314 4.41 -27.27 -6.21
CA SER A 314 4.52 -28.49 -7.00
C SER A 314 5.65 -29.40 -6.52
N ALA A 315 5.35 -30.69 -6.36
CA ALA A 315 6.37 -31.73 -6.11
C ALA A 315 7.26 -31.99 -7.35
N ARG A 316 6.83 -31.54 -8.54
CA ARG A 316 7.61 -31.63 -9.77
C ARG A 316 7.93 -30.22 -10.25
N LEU A 317 9.14 -29.78 -9.96
CA LEU A 317 9.63 -28.47 -10.38
C LEU A 317 9.68 -28.35 -11.90
N ASN A 318 9.24 -27.20 -12.40
CA ASN A 318 9.32 -26.88 -13.81
C ASN A 318 10.79 -26.73 -14.24
N PRO A 319 11.18 -27.20 -15.45
CA PRO A 319 12.54 -26.99 -15.96
C PRO A 319 12.84 -25.50 -16.16
N LEU A 320 11.80 -24.68 -16.39
CA LEU A 320 11.89 -23.24 -16.41
C LEU A 320 11.58 -22.65 -15.03
N LYS A 321 12.34 -21.65 -14.63
CA LYS A 321 12.18 -20.89 -13.39
C LYS A 321 12.03 -19.41 -13.74
N TYR A 322 11.16 -18.73 -13.01
CA TYR A 322 10.92 -17.30 -13.16
C TYR A 322 11.52 -16.60 -11.94
N HIS A 323 12.38 -15.61 -12.17
CA HIS A 323 13.04 -14.90 -11.08
C HIS A 323 12.28 -13.60 -10.74
N TYR A 324 11.43 -13.66 -9.72
CA TYR A 324 10.52 -12.55 -9.40
C TYR A 324 11.10 -11.47 -8.47
N ILE A 325 12.25 -11.70 -7.85
CA ILE A 325 12.83 -10.70 -6.93
C ILE A 325 13.17 -9.40 -7.67
N GLY A 326 13.55 -9.48 -8.95
CA GLY A 326 13.79 -8.30 -9.80
C GLY A 326 12.57 -7.77 -10.55
N CYS A 327 11.36 -8.28 -10.27
CA CYS A 327 10.20 -8.08 -11.13
C CYS A 327 9.28 -6.98 -10.63
N ASN A 328 9.66 -5.74 -10.92
CA ASN A 328 8.77 -4.58 -10.97
C ASN A 328 7.91 -4.30 -9.73
N GLY A 329 8.14 -4.93 -8.58
CA GLY A 329 7.47 -4.62 -7.33
C GLY A 329 5.94 -4.75 -7.30
N ILE A 330 5.28 -5.31 -8.32
CA ILE A 330 3.81 -5.23 -8.47
C ILE A 330 3.09 -6.40 -7.81
N PHE A 331 2.00 -6.07 -7.10
CA PHE A 331 1.03 -7.02 -6.56
C PHE A 331 -0.38 -6.75 -7.06
N ASP A 332 -1.11 -7.84 -7.31
CA ASP A 332 -2.57 -7.88 -7.40
C ASP A 332 -3.14 -8.40 -6.08
N SER A 333 -4.10 -7.67 -5.53
CA SER A 333 -4.71 -7.96 -4.23
C SER A 333 -5.45 -9.30 -4.21
N ASP A 334 -6.16 -9.67 -5.27
CA ASP A 334 -6.88 -10.94 -5.34
C ASP A 334 -5.90 -12.13 -5.39
N ILE A 335 -4.77 -11.96 -6.08
CA ILE A 335 -3.69 -12.95 -6.09
C ILE A 335 -3.04 -13.05 -4.71
N CYS A 336 -2.77 -11.94 -4.02
CA CYS A 336 -2.23 -11.95 -2.65
C CYS A 336 -3.20 -12.64 -1.66
N LEU A 337 -4.50 -12.36 -1.75
CA LEU A 337 -5.53 -13.02 -0.95
C LEU A 337 -5.59 -14.53 -1.23
N SER A 338 -5.49 -14.91 -2.50
CA SER A 338 -5.46 -16.32 -2.91
C SER A 338 -4.18 -17.02 -2.43
N LEU A 339 -3.04 -16.33 -2.44
CA LEU A 339 -1.77 -16.81 -1.89
C LEU A 339 -1.87 -17.02 -0.37
N GLU A 340 -2.47 -16.09 0.38
CA GLU A 340 -2.68 -16.27 1.82
C GLU A 340 -3.61 -17.47 2.09
N SER A 341 -4.71 -17.60 1.33
CA SER A 341 -5.58 -18.78 1.41
C SER A 341 -4.81 -20.07 1.12
N ARG A 342 -3.90 -20.04 0.14
CA ARG A 342 -3.05 -21.19 -0.20
C ARG A 342 -2.02 -21.48 0.89
N ALA A 343 -1.52 -20.48 1.59
CA ALA A 343 -0.62 -20.65 2.72
C ALA A 343 -1.26 -21.48 3.85
N ALA A 344 -2.59 -21.34 4.05
CA ALA A 344 -3.33 -22.15 5.00
C ALA A 344 -3.30 -23.65 4.66
N ASP A 345 -3.31 -24.02 3.37
CA ASP A 345 -3.17 -25.42 2.93
C ASP A 345 -1.80 -26.02 3.31
N PHE A 346 -0.77 -25.17 3.46
CA PHE A 346 0.56 -25.58 3.93
C PHE A 346 0.65 -25.66 5.46
N GLY A 347 -0.43 -25.35 6.17
CA GLY A 347 -0.47 -25.29 7.63
C GLY A 347 0.02 -23.98 8.23
N TYR A 348 0.11 -22.91 7.43
CA TYR A 348 0.47 -21.58 7.91
C TYR A 348 -0.77 -20.77 8.30
N THR A 349 -0.68 -20.03 9.41
CA THR A 349 -1.81 -19.23 9.90
C THR A 349 -2.14 -18.05 8.97
N ASN A 350 -1.12 -17.45 8.37
CA ASN A 350 -1.21 -16.26 7.53
C ASN A 350 0.11 -16.09 6.72
N LEU A 351 0.31 -14.93 6.09
CA LEU A 351 1.50 -14.64 5.28
C LEU A 351 2.80 -14.65 6.09
N CYS A 352 2.75 -14.44 7.41
CA CYS A 352 3.93 -14.56 8.26
C CYS A 352 4.55 -15.96 8.21
N GLY A 353 3.75 -17.02 8.01
CA GLY A 353 4.29 -18.38 7.88
C GLY A 353 5.16 -18.56 6.64
N LEU A 354 4.78 -17.95 5.51
CA LEU A 354 5.58 -17.94 4.28
C LEU A 354 6.90 -17.21 4.51
N ILE A 355 6.83 -16.00 5.09
CA ILE A 355 8.02 -15.17 5.37
C ILE A 355 8.95 -15.81 6.41
N ALA A 356 8.42 -16.58 7.36
CA ALA A 356 9.23 -17.34 8.32
C ALA A 356 10.03 -18.48 7.65
N VAL A 357 9.50 -19.06 6.57
CA VAL A 357 10.21 -20.08 5.79
C VAL A 357 11.25 -19.43 4.90
N SER A 358 10.87 -18.42 4.11
CA SER A 358 11.79 -17.69 3.26
C SER A 358 11.27 -16.26 3.06
N PRO A 359 11.95 -15.23 3.58
CA PRO A 359 11.48 -13.84 3.61
C PRO A 359 11.68 -13.09 2.28
N TYR A 360 11.05 -13.60 1.20
CA TYR A 360 11.07 -13.00 -0.14
C TYR A 360 9.66 -12.98 -0.73
N GLU A 361 8.93 -11.91 -0.45
CA GLU A 361 7.54 -11.68 -0.85
C GLU A 361 7.30 -11.87 -2.35
N PHE A 362 8.18 -11.32 -3.19
CA PHE A 362 8.05 -11.42 -4.64
C PHE A 362 8.31 -12.84 -5.14
N ALA A 363 9.19 -13.59 -4.47
CA ALA A 363 9.45 -14.98 -4.83
C ALA A 363 8.22 -15.85 -4.52
N TRP A 364 7.57 -15.67 -3.36
CA TRP A 364 6.33 -16.36 -3.00
C TRP A 364 5.19 -16.03 -3.96
N TYR A 365 4.94 -14.75 -4.19
CA TYR A 365 3.91 -14.28 -5.12
C TYR A 365 4.16 -14.81 -6.53
N GLY A 366 5.39 -14.67 -7.00
CA GLY A 366 5.80 -15.10 -8.32
C GLY A 366 5.69 -16.61 -8.56
N ALA A 367 6.15 -17.41 -7.59
CA ALA A 367 5.99 -18.86 -7.63
C ALA A 367 4.49 -19.23 -7.68
N PHE A 368 3.67 -18.63 -6.82
CA PHE A 368 2.23 -18.88 -6.81
C PHE A 368 1.58 -18.54 -8.16
N VAL A 369 1.85 -17.36 -8.74
CA VAL A 369 1.33 -16.99 -10.05
C VAL A 369 1.79 -17.98 -11.12
N THR A 370 3.07 -18.34 -11.14
CA THR A 370 3.62 -19.25 -12.17
C THR A 370 3.00 -20.64 -12.12
N TYR A 371 2.82 -21.20 -10.92
CA TYR A 371 2.34 -22.57 -10.75
C TYR A 371 0.81 -22.68 -10.72
N CYS A 372 0.11 -21.64 -10.27
CA CYS A 372 -1.34 -21.68 -10.04
C CYS A 372 -2.15 -20.80 -11.01
N HIS A 373 -1.56 -19.74 -11.55
CA HIS A 373 -2.23 -18.75 -12.41
C HIS A 373 -1.37 -18.26 -13.60
N PRO A 374 -0.75 -19.16 -14.39
CA PRO A 374 0.16 -18.76 -15.46
C PRO A 374 -0.48 -17.88 -16.54
N GLU A 375 -1.82 -17.92 -16.67
CA GLU A 375 -2.60 -17.11 -17.61
C GLU A 375 -2.68 -15.63 -17.24
N LEU A 376 -2.50 -15.27 -15.97
CA LEU A 376 -2.61 -13.88 -15.49
C LEU A 376 -1.36 -13.04 -15.82
N PHE A 377 -0.36 -13.67 -16.41
CA PHE A 377 0.98 -13.13 -16.46
C PHE A 377 1.64 -13.29 -17.83
N LYS A 378 2.29 -12.22 -18.29
CA LYS A 378 3.10 -12.26 -19.49
C LYS A 378 4.51 -11.74 -19.21
N PRO A 379 5.55 -12.56 -19.44
CA PRO A 379 6.93 -12.11 -19.31
C PRO A 379 7.28 -11.20 -20.50
N ILE A 380 7.20 -9.89 -20.30
CA ILE A 380 7.58 -8.87 -21.29
C ILE A 380 8.33 -7.73 -20.57
N GLU A 381 9.27 -7.08 -21.26
CA GLU A 381 9.96 -5.92 -20.69
C GLU A 381 8.96 -4.77 -20.47
N PRO A 382 8.76 -4.42 -19.21
CA PRO A 382 9.20 -3.10 -18.81
C PRO A 382 9.99 -3.22 -17.52
N CYS A 383 11.29 -2.92 -17.51
CA CYS A 383 11.98 -2.73 -16.25
C CYS A 383 11.50 -1.39 -15.68
N ILE A 384 10.71 -1.37 -14.60
CA ILE A 384 10.18 -0.07 -14.14
C ILE A 384 11.35 0.85 -13.74
N LEU A 385 12.28 0.28 -12.97
CA LEU A 385 13.40 1.00 -12.39
C LEU A 385 14.69 0.26 -12.68
N ARG A 386 15.69 0.98 -13.18
CA ARG A 386 17.02 0.43 -13.40
C ARG A 386 17.69 0.14 -12.05
N PRO A 387 18.08 -1.11 -11.78
CA PRO A 387 18.81 -1.44 -10.56
C PRO A 387 20.25 -0.91 -10.64
N ILE A 388 20.71 -0.27 -9.56
CA ILE A 388 22.07 0.19 -9.33
C ILE A 388 22.54 -0.43 -8.02
N ILE A 389 23.55 -1.30 -8.11
CA ILE A 389 24.15 -1.99 -6.94
C ILE A 389 25.41 -1.26 -6.52
N GLU A 390 26.26 -0.90 -7.49
CA GLU A 390 27.51 -0.17 -7.25
C GLU A 390 27.36 1.33 -7.60
N PRO A 391 27.79 2.25 -6.72
CA PRO A 391 27.68 3.70 -6.97
C PRO A 391 28.31 4.20 -8.26
N ASP A 392 29.41 3.58 -8.69
CA ASP A 392 30.13 3.94 -9.91
C ASP A 392 29.36 3.59 -11.19
N GLN A 393 28.45 2.62 -11.12
CA GLN A 393 27.61 2.20 -12.23
C GLN A 393 26.43 3.14 -12.52
N LEU A 394 26.24 4.20 -11.72
CA LEU A 394 25.08 5.08 -11.80
C LEU A 394 24.85 5.66 -13.21
N LEU A 395 25.93 5.96 -13.92
CA LEU A 395 25.92 6.58 -15.24
C LEU A 395 26.60 5.71 -16.32
N ASP A 396 26.99 4.48 -15.98
CA ASP A 396 27.70 3.60 -16.90
C ASP A 396 26.73 2.75 -17.70
N GLY A 397 26.79 2.86 -19.03
CA GLY A 397 25.99 2.06 -19.96
C GLY A 397 24.67 2.71 -20.37
N ALA A 398 24.20 2.34 -21.56
CA ALA A 398 22.93 2.82 -22.10
C ALA A 398 21.78 2.41 -21.19
N ALA A 399 20.81 3.32 -21.02
CA ALA A 399 19.53 2.96 -20.40
C ALA A 399 18.94 1.74 -21.12
N PRO A 400 18.22 0.85 -20.42
CA PRO A 400 17.56 -0.29 -21.06
C PRO A 400 16.77 0.19 -22.29
N THR A 401 17.14 -0.32 -23.47
CA THR A 401 16.58 0.11 -24.76
C THR A 401 15.37 -0.73 -25.10
N GLY A 402 14.27 -0.48 -24.39
CA GLY A 402 12.93 -0.88 -24.82
C GLY A 402 12.05 0.37 -24.92
N GLU A 403 11.17 0.45 -25.91
CA GLU A 403 10.26 1.60 -26.10
C GLU A 403 9.32 1.84 -24.89
N ASP A 404 9.29 0.92 -23.91
CA ASP A 404 8.37 0.92 -22.75
C ASP A 404 9.07 0.77 -21.37
N GLY A 405 10.40 0.79 -21.27
CA GLY A 405 11.11 0.00 -20.25
C GLY A 405 12.02 0.70 -19.23
N TYR A 406 11.83 1.99 -18.94
CA TYR A 406 12.64 2.69 -17.95
C TYR A 406 11.98 3.97 -17.44
N PHE A 407 11.64 4.01 -16.15
CA PHE A 407 10.94 5.16 -15.54
C PHE A 407 11.71 5.79 -14.38
N GLY A 408 12.85 5.21 -14.00
CA GLY A 408 13.65 5.69 -12.88
C GLY A 408 14.69 4.69 -12.41
N TYR A 409 15.16 4.88 -11.18
CA TYR A 409 16.26 4.13 -10.60
C TYR A 409 15.84 3.40 -9.33
N LEU A 410 16.48 2.25 -9.09
CA LEU A 410 16.40 1.46 -7.87
C LEU A 410 17.83 1.29 -7.34
N PHE A 411 18.11 1.74 -6.13
CA PHE A 411 19.42 1.60 -5.50
C PHE A 411 19.38 0.47 -4.47
N GLN A 412 20.24 -0.53 -4.67
CA GLN A 412 20.41 -1.63 -3.73
C GLN A 412 21.68 -1.43 -2.91
N LYS A 413 21.89 -2.25 -1.88
CA LYS A 413 23.16 -2.22 -1.13
C LYS A 413 24.30 -2.74 -2.02
N PRO A 414 25.50 -2.12 -1.94
CA PRO A 414 25.89 -1.05 -1.01
C PRO A 414 25.54 0.38 -1.45
N ALA A 415 25.09 0.62 -2.69
CA ALA A 415 24.86 1.96 -3.19
C ALA A 415 23.93 2.82 -2.31
N CYS A 416 22.81 2.28 -1.85
CA CYS A 416 21.88 3.04 -1.00
C CYS A 416 22.45 3.45 0.37
N ASP A 417 23.46 2.73 0.88
CA ASP A 417 24.11 3.00 2.18
C ASP A 417 25.20 4.08 2.06
N THR A 418 25.68 4.37 0.85
CA THR A 418 26.81 5.27 0.60
C THR A 418 26.40 6.59 -0.07
N LEU A 419 25.39 6.54 -0.92
CA LEU A 419 24.91 7.68 -1.69
C LEU A 419 24.06 8.65 -0.85
N GLN A 420 24.16 9.94 -1.16
CA GLN A 420 23.34 10.99 -0.53
C GLN A 420 22.04 11.18 -1.33
N PRO A 421 20.84 10.93 -0.75
CA PRO A 421 19.59 10.80 -1.51
C PRO A 421 19.30 11.95 -2.47
N MET A 422 19.30 13.19 -1.97
CA MET A 422 18.99 14.38 -2.78
C MET A 422 20.04 14.64 -3.86
N GLN A 423 21.33 14.51 -3.53
CA GLN A 423 22.40 14.71 -4.50
C GLN A 423 22.34 13.68 -5.62
N THR A 424 22.08 12.42 -5.28
CA THR A 424 21.92 11.33 -6.25
C THR A 424 20.71 11.54 -7.14
N TYR A 425 19.57 11.97 -6.58
CA TYR A 425 18.38 12.29 -7.36
C TYR A 425 18.65 13.38 -8.40
N LEU A 426 19.25 14.49 -7.98
CA LEU A 426 19.59 15.60 -8.88
C LEU A 426 20.59 15.18 -9.97
N ALA A 427 21.56 14.32 -9.64
CA ALA A 427 22.50 13.78 -10.62
C ALA A 427 21.80 12.91 -11.68
N CYS A 428 20.83 12.09 -11.24
CA CYS A 428 20.03 11.23 -12.13
C CYS A 428 19.06 12.01 -13.02
N LEU A 429 18.55 13.16 -12.56
CA LEU A 429 17.73 14.04 -13.37
C LEU A 429 18.53 14.81 -14.44
N ALA A 430 19.83 15.01 -14.21
CA ALA A 430 20.71 15.73 -15.11
C ALA A 430 21.33 14.84 -16.21
N ALA A 431 21.27 13.52 -16.03
CA ALA A 431 21.71 12.51 -16.98
C ALA A 431 20.61 12.19 -17.99
#